data_AF-A0A2A9NQ35-F1
#
_entry.id   AF-A0A2A9NQ35-F1
#
_cell.length_a   1.000
_cell.length_b   1.000
_cell.length_c   1.000
_cell.angle_alpha   90.00
_cell.angle_beta   90.00
_cell.angle_gamma   90.00
#
_symmetry.space_group_name_H-M   'P 1'
#
loop_
_entity.id
_entity.type
_entity.pdbx_description
1 polymer ?
#
loop_
_entity_poly.entity_id
_entity_poly.type
_entity_poly.pdbx_seq_one_letter_code
_entity_poly.pdbx_strand_id
1 'polypeptide(L)'
;MRKQNPTSKAVLGVGDKLGAGDSYLVMDVLPSELRETAFEKLREEVKWCKMLHRGGEVPRLVAVEGEVQEDGSFPVYRHPADESPRLSPFSPTVSLIREEVQKVLKHPVNHVLIQHYRSGKDYISEHSDKTIDVVRGSNIVNVSLGAQRSMTLRTKRDRQPQQQESNPDGSAPREIQRIPLPHNSMFVMGLETNAKWLHGINHDNRPLKIKSDGEQYNGGERISLTFRLIGTFLTADEKLIYGQGAKGKTRADARPVISGTDEAVKLIHAFGEENQCSDFDWDAAYGEGSDVLHFLGV
;
A
#
# COMPACT_ATOMS: atom_id res chain seq x y z
N MET A 1 -40.42 -16.73 4.46
CA MET A 1 -39.13 -16.18 4.95
C MET A 1 -38.17 -16.11 3.77
N ARG A 2 -37.78 -14.91 3.32
CA ARG A 2 -36.81 -14.73 2.23
C ARG A 2 -35.43 -15.14 2.73
N LYS A 3 -34.81 -16.14 2.10
CA LYS A 3 -33.39 -16.47 2.30
C LYS A 3 -32.56 -15.23 1.96
N GLN A 4 -31.82 -14.70 2.92
CA GLN A 4 -30.81 -13.67 2.67
C GLN A 4 -29.69 -14.30 1.82
N ASN A 5 -29.34 -13.67 0.70
CA ASN A 5 -28.21 -14.06 -0.14
C ASN A 5 -26.90 -13.80 0.64
N PRO A 6 -26.01 -14.78 0.84
CA PRO A 6 -24.80 -14.60 1.68
C PRO A 6 -23.65 -13.82 1.00
N THR A 7 -23.84 -13.25 -0.19
CA THR A 7 -22.74 -12.68 -1.00
C THR A 7 -23.04 -11.27 -1.52
N SER A 8 -23.78 -10.45 -0.76
CA SER A 8 -23.80 -9.01 -1.04
C SER A 8 -22.46 -8.40 -0.67
N LYS A 9 -21.73 -7.85 -1.64
CA LYS A 9 -20.53 -7.02 -1.37
C LYS A 9 -20.98 -5.83 -0.53
N ALA A 10 -20.67 -5.83 0.76
CA ALA A 10 -21.07 -4.76 1.65
C ALA A 10 -20.33 -3.47 1.24
N VAL A 11 -21.07 -2.41 0.96
CA VAL A 11 -20.51 -1.07 0.83
C VAL A 11 -20.46 -0.49 2.24
N LEU A 12 -19.25 -0.21 2.74
CA LEU A 12 -18.99 0.22 4.12
C LEU A 12 -18.30 1.58 4.14
N GLY A 13 -18.45 2.31 5.25
CA GLY A 13 -17.91 3.65 5.44
C GLY A 13 -17.54 3.95 6.90
N VAL A 14 -17.69 5.21 7.29
CA VAL A 14 -17.34 5.69 8.64
C VAL A 14 -18.21 5.00 9.70
N GLY A 15 -17.56 4.47 10.74
CA GLY A 15 -18.23 3.80 11.86
C GLY A 15 -18.53 2.31 11.65
N ASP A 16 -18.39 1.81 10.41
CA ASP A 16 -18.49 0.38 10.13
C ASP A 16 -17.24 -0.38 10.58
N LYS A 17 -17.38 -1.69 10.84
CA LYS A 17 -16.24 -2.57 11.08
C LYS A 17 -15.54 -2.87 9.76
N LEU A 18 -14.34 -2.31 9.55
CA LEU A 18 -13.56 -2.52 8.32
C LEU A 18 -12.45 -3.55 8.54
N GLY A 19 -12.28 -4.45 7.56
CA GLY A 19 -11.26 -5.50 7.59
C GLY A 19 -11.36 -6.40 8.82
N ALA A 20 -10.25 -6.56 9.54
CA ALA A 20 -10.19 -7.33 10.78
C ALA A 20 -10.84 -6.59 11.98
N GLY A 21 -11.16 -5.30 11.84
CA GLY A 21 -11.69 -4.43 12.90
C GLY A 21 -10.68 -3.41 13.42
N ASP A 22 -9.45 -3.43 12.92
CA ASP A 22 -8.37 -2.48 13.22
C ASP A 22 -8.20 -1.39 12.14
N SER A 23 -9.13 -1.30 11.19
CA SER A 23 -9.12 -0.32 10.11
C SER A 23 -10.33 0.61 10.18
N TYR A 24 -10.17 1.85 9.75
CA TYR A 24 -11.22 2.87 9.81
C TYR A 24 -11.06 3.94 8.72
N LEU A 25 -12.17 4.62 8.43
CA LEU A 25 -12.21 5.71 7.45
C LEU A 25 -12.35 7.06 8.16
N VAL A 26 -11.55 8.03 7.74
CA VAL A 26 -11.60 9.43 8.17
C VAL A 26 -11.98 10.28 6.97
N MET A 27 -12.96 11.15 7.17
CA MET A 27 -13.44 12.09 6.16
C MET A 27 -12.90 13.48 6.46
N ASP A 28 -12.78 14.27 5.41
CA ASP A 28 -12.32 15.66 5.49
C ASP A 28 -10.98 15.83 6.22
N VAL A 29 -10.00 15.00 5.87
CA VAL A 29 -8.71 14.93 6.59
C VAL A 29 -7.87 16.21 6.44
N LEU A 30 -7.92 16.88 5.28
CA LEU A 30 -7.17 18.10 5.02
C LEU A 30 -8.02 19.34 5.34
N PRO A 31 -7.42 20.40 5.90
CA PRO A 31 -8.08 21.70 6.08
C PRO A 31 -8.44 22.31 4.72
N SER A 32 -9.45 23.18 4.69
CA SER A 32 -10.05 23.70 3.45
C SER A 32 -9.04 24.28 2.44
N GLU A 33 -8.09 25.08 2.90
CA GLU A 33 -7.06 25.70 2.04
C GLU A 33 -6.19 24.65 1.33
N LEU A 34 -5.77 23.62 2.07
CA LEU A 34 -4.97 22.53 1.52
C LEU A 34 -5.84 21.63 0.64
N ARG A 35 -7.06 21.28 1.08
CA ARG A 35 -8.00 20.44 0.32
C ARG A 35 -8.24 20.97 -1.09
N GLU A 36 -8.47 22.28 -1.22
CA GLU A 36 -8.83 22.92 -2.49
C GLU A 36 -7.67 22.95 -3.49
N THR A 37 -6.42 23.00 -3.03
CA THR A 37 -5.25 23.18 -3.90
C THR A 37 -4.37 21.92 -4.02
N ALA A 38 -4.48 20.97 -3.10
CA ALA A 38 -3.56 19.84 -2.99
C ALA A 38 -3.54 18.96 -4.24
N PHE A 39 -4.69 18.73 -4.89
CA PHE A 39 -4.72 17.86 -6.06
C PHE A 39 -3.86 18.41 -7.22
N GLU A 40 -4.08 19.69 -7.57
CA GLU A 40 -3.34 20.34 -8.66
C GLU A 40 -1.87 20.50 -8.31
N LYS A 41 -1.56 20.93 -7.07
CA LYS A 41 -0.17 21.04 -6.60
C LYS A 41 0.55 19.69 -6.63
N LEU A 42 -0.07 18.60 -6.18
CA LEU A 42 0.54 17.26 -6.28
C LEU A 42 0.78 16.86 -7.74
N ARG A 43 -0.15 17.17 -8.65
CA ARG A 43 0.01 16.86 -10.07
C ARG A 43 1.25 17.56 -10.67
N GLU A 44 1.57 18.76 -10.19
CA GLU A 44 2.71 19.58 -10.64
C GLU A 44 4.03 19.29 -9.90
N GLU A 45 3.98 19.16 -8.57
CA GLU A 45 5.15 19.01 -7.70
C GLU A 45 5.76 17.60 -7.74
N VAL A 46 4.90 16.57 -7.85
CA VAL A 46 5.34 15.17 -7.79
C VAL A 46 6.01 14.75 -9.09
N LYS A 47 7.20 14.13 -8.96
CA LYS A 47 7.97 13.62 -10.09
C LYS A 47 7.43 12.25 -10.54
N TRP A 48 6.36 12.27 -11.33
CA TRP A 48 5.71 11.07 -11.83
C TRP A 48 6.62 10.21 -12.71
N CYS A 49 6.63 8.91 -12.45
CA CYS A 49 7.32 7.92 -13.28
C CYS A 49 6.40 6.77 -13.65
N LYS A 50 6.79 6.05 -14.70
CA LYS A 50 6.21 4.77 -15.09
C LYS A 50 7.02 3.68 -14.41
N MET A 51 6.34 2.74 -13.75
CA MET A 51 6.99 1.60 -13.11
C MET A 51 6.69 0.33 -13.90
N LEU A 52 7.70 -0.53 -14.04
CA LEU A 52 7.55 -1.85 -14.63
C LEU A 52 7.35 -2.89 -13.53
N HIS A 53 6.46 -3.84 -13.77
CA HIS A 53 6.27 -5.00 -12.91
C HIS A 53 5.98 -6.22 -13.76
N ARG A 54 6.79 -7.28 -13.64
CA ARG A 54 6.67 -8.51 -14.44
C ARG A 54 6.71 -8.24 -15.94
N GLY A 55 7.59 -7.32 -16.37
CA GLY A 55 7.78 -6.98 -17.78
C GLY A 55 6.71 -6.07 -18.41
N GLY A 56 5.74 -5.58 -17.63
CA GLY A 56 4.71 -4.63 -18.11
C GLY A 56 4.64 -3.34 -17.30
N GLU A 57 4.26 -2.24 -17.96
CA GLU A 57 3.98 -0.96 -17.28
C GLU A 57 2.77 -1.11 -16.36
N VAL A 58 2.91 -0.72 -15.09
CA VAL A 58 1.75 -0.67 -14.19
C VAL A 58 0.76 0.38 -14.70
N PRO A 59 -0.56 0.12 -14.66
CA PRO A 59 -1.56 1.00 -15.26
C PRO A 59 -1.90 2.16 -14.31
N ARG A 60 -0.90 2.99 -14.00
CA ARG A 60 -0.93 4.23 -13.18
C ARG A 60 0.46 4.85 -13.15
N LEU A 61 0.55 6.15 -12.95
CA LEU A 61 1.84 6.79 -12.65
C LEU A 61 2.15 6.65 -11.17
N VAL A 62 3.43 6.54 -10.82
CA VAL A 62 3.87 6.42 -9.43
C VAL A 62 5.00 7.38 -9.11
N ALA A 63 5.16 7.67 -7.82
CA ALA A 63 6.34 8.32 -7.26
C ALA A 63 6.55 7.82 -5.83
N VAL A 64 7.78 7.88 -5.36
CA VAL A 64 8.13 7.57 -3.97
C VAL A 64 8.78 8.80 -3.37
N GLU A 65 8.23 9.26 -2.25
CA GLU A 65 8.80 10.35 -1.46
C GLU A 65 9.02 9.92 -0.01
N GLY A 66 9.98 10.52 0.66
CA GLY A 66 10.24 10.23 2.06
C GLY A 66 11.19 11.19 2.74
N GLU A 67 11.47 10.88 4.00
CA GLU A 67 12.37 11.64 4.85
C GLU A 67 13.83 11.27 4.56
N VAL A 68 14.63 12.27 4.15
CA VAL A 68 16.08 12.13 4.03
C VAL A 68 16.71 12.69 5.30
N GLN A 69 17.49 11.87 5.99
CA GLN A 69 18.14 12.22 7.26
C GLN A 69 19.32 13.18 7.02
N GLU A 70 19.82 13.82 8.08
CA GLU A 70 20.96 14.77 8.01
C GLU A 70 22.21 14.15 7.36
N ASP A 71 22.41 12.85 7.58
CA ASP A 71 23.51 12.06 7.02
C ASP A 71 23.26 11.52 5.61
N GLY A 72 22.13 11.89 4.99
CA GLY A 72 21.70 11.48 3.67
C GLY A 72 21.07 10.08 3.58
N SER A 73 20.96 9.32 4.68
CA SER A 73 20.22 8.05 4.68
C SER A 73 18.71 8.28 4.58
N PHE A 74 17.99 7.29 4.05
CA PHE A 74 16.57 7.41 3.76
C PHE A 74 15.85 6.05 3.87
N PRO A 75 14.53 6.04 4.14
CA PRO A 75 13.77 4.81 4.29
C PRO A 75 13.58 4.08 2.97
N VAL A 76 13.57 2.75 3.01
CA VAL A 76 13.29 1.91 1.83
C VAL A 76 12.14 0.95 2.11
N TYR A 77 11.15 0.94 1.22
CA TYR A 77 10.04 0.00 1.24
C TYR A 77 10.20 -1.02 0.11
N ARG A 78 10.46 -2.29 0.46
CA ARG A 78 10.66 -3.36 -0.52
C ARG A 78 9.39 -4.15 -0.74
N HIS A 79 9.13 -4.44 -2.01
CA HIS A 79 8.07 -5.32 -2.46
C HIS A 79 8.52 -6.05 -3.74
N PRO A 80 7.82 -7.10 -4.19
CA PRO A 80 8.16 -7.78 -5.44
C PRO A 80 7.98 -6.81 -6.61
N ALA A 81 9.08 -6.28 -7.13
CA ALA A 81 9.14 -5.47 -8.34
C ALA A 81 10.54 -5.58 -8.95
N ASP A 82 10.59 -5.48 -10.28
CA ASP A 82 11.84 -5.57 -11.03
C ASP A 82 12.77 -4.42 -10.58
N GLU A 83 12.22 -3.21 -10.49
CA GLU A 83 12.87 -2.02 -9.92
C GLU A 83 11.85 -1.18 -9.14
N SER A 84 12.30 -0.55 -8.05
CA SER A 84 11.51 0.44 -7.31
C SER A 84 11.92 1.86 -7.74
N PRO A 85 10.97 2.81 -7.87
CA PRO A 85 11.31 4.21 -8.09
C PRO A 85 12.26 4.73 -7.00
N ARG A 86 13.22 5.57 -7.38
CA ARG A 86 14.08 6.25 -6.41
C ARG A 86 13.24 7.13 -5.50
N LEU A 87 13.58 7.13 -4.22
CA LEU A 87 12.97 8.00 -3.23
C LEU A 87 13.43 9.44 -3.47
N SER A 88 12.47 10.37 -3.56
CA SER A 88 12.72 11.80 -3.50
C SER A 88 12.41 12.35 -2.09
N PRO A 89 13.00 13.48 -1.67
CA PRO A 89 12.50 14.18 -0.50
C PRO A 89 11.02 14.54 -0.65
N PHE A 90 10.29 14.61 0.46
CA PHE A 90 8.91 15.08 0.44
C PHE A 90 8.78 16.45 -0.24
N SER A 91 7.88 16.54 -1.22
CA SER A 91 7.44 17.80 -1.81
C SER A 91 6.68 18.65 -0.79
N PRO A 92 6.56 19.98 -1.02
CA PRO A 92 5.86 20.87 -0.08
C PRO A 92 4.43 20.40 0.24
N THR A 93 3.65 20.04 -0.77
CA THR A 93 2.26 19.60 -0.57
C THR A 93 2.17 18.25 0.13
N VAL A 94 3.07 17.31 -0.19
CA VAL A 94 3.13 16.01 0.50
C VAL A 94 3.52 16.17 1.97
N SER A 95 4.42 17.12 2.29
CA SER A 95 4.81 17.43 3.66
C SER A 95 3.64 17.94 4.50
N LEU A 96 2.82 18.84 3.94
CA LEU A 96 1.61 19.34 4.61
C LEU A 96 0.57 18.21 4.84
N ILE A 97 0.36 17.36 3.84
CA ILE A 97 -0.55 16.20 3.99
C ILE A 97 -0.02 15.23 5.05
N ARG A 98 1.30 14.98 5.08
CA ARG A 98 1.96 14.14 6.07
C ARG A 98 1.69 14.64 7.49
N GLU A 99 1.75 15.94 7.73
CA GLU A 99 1.45 16.51 9.05
C GLU A 99 0.02 16.19 9.50
N GLU A 100 -0.98 16.35 8.63
CA GLU A 100 -2.38 15.99 8.94
C GLU A 100 -2.54 14.48 9.19
N VAL A 101 -1.87 13.64 8.40
CA VAL A 101 -1.86 12.19 8.62
C VAL A 101 -1.31 11.84 10.01
N GLN A 102 -0.16 12.40 10.40
CA GLN A 102 0.44 12.13 11.71
C GLN A 102 -0.42 12.64 12.88
N LYS A 103 -1.14 13.76 12.70
CA LYS A 103 -2.11 14.24 13.71
C LYS A 103 -3.22 13.24 13.94
N VAL A 104 -3.70 12.56 12.91
CA VAL A 104 -4.74 11.52 13.06
C VAL A 104 -4.16 10.24 13.65
N LEU A 105 -3.01 9.78 13.15
CA LEU A 105 -2.39 8.51 13.56
C LEU A 105 -1.79 8.51 14.96
N LYS A 106 -1.40 9.69 15.47
CA LYS A 106 -0.63 9.83 16.73
C LYS A 106 0.70 9.07 16.71
N HIS A 107 1.23 8.78 15.53
CA HIS A 107 2.57 8.24 15.30
C HIS A 107 3.15 8.82 14.01
N PRO A 108 4.48 8.83 13.83
CA PRO A 108 5.09 9.40 12.62
C PRO A 108 4.88 8.48 11.41
N VAL A 109 5.04 9.06 10.22
CA VAL A 109 5.24 8.35 8.95
C VAL A 109 6.41 9.02 8.23
N ASN A 110 7.27 8.27 7.54
CA ASN A 110 8.50 8.78 6.93
C ASN A 110 8.66 8.42 5.45
N HIS A 111 7.68 7.72 4.88
CA HIS A 111 7.69 7.26 3.50
C HIS A 111 6.28 7.32 2.91
N VAL A 112 6.16 7.65 1.63
CA VAL A 112 4.91 7.63 0.88
C VAL A 112 5.09 7.04 -0.53
N LEU A 113 4.21 6.13 -0.91
CA LEU A 113 3.99 5.76 -2.31
C LEU A 113 2.82 6.58 -2.85
N ILE A 114 3.09 7.40 -3.87
CA ILE A 114 2.10 8.24 -4.53
C ILE A 114 1.70 7.59 -5.84
N GLN A 115 0.39 7.51 -6.10
CA GLN A 115 -0.16 6.85 -7.28
C GLN A 115 -1.19 7.74 -7.95
N HIS A 116 -0.98 8.08 -9.22
CA HIS A 116 -1.91 8.86 -10.03
C HIS A 116 -2.68 7.95 -10.99
N TYR A 117 -3.97 7.83 -10.72
CA TYR A 117 -4.96 7.14 -11.54
C TYR A 117 -5.58 8.16 -12.50
N ARG A 118 -5.16 8.13 -13.76
CA ARG A 118 -5.55 9.11 -14.80
C ARG A 118 -6.98 8.94 -15.28
N SER A 119 -7.59 7.78 -14.98
CA SER A 119 -8.99 7.50 -15.29
C SER A 119 -9.49 6.26 -14.55
N GLY A 120 -10.75 5.90 -14.77
CA GLY A 120 -11.32 4.62 -14.33
C GLY A 120 -10.62 3.37 -14.89
N LYS A 121 -9.80 3.50 -15.95
CA LYS A 121 -9.05 2.38 -16.52
C LYS A 121 -7.82 2.01 -15.69
N ASP A 122 -7.23 2.98 -14.99
CA ASP A 122 -6.09 2.75 -14.12
C ASP A 122 -6.55 2.00 -12.86
N TYR A 123 -5.76 1.01 -12.42
CA TYR A 123 -6.13 0.08 -11.34
C TYR A 123 -4.90 -0.44 -10.58
N ILE A 124 -5.16 -1.06 -9.43
CA ILE A 124 -4.19 -1.90 -8.72
C ILE A 124 -4.89 -3.19 -8.28
N SER A 125 -4.33 -4.33 -8.68
CA SER A 125 -4.86 -5.66 -8.37
C SER A 125 -4.88 -5.92 -6.86
N GLU A 126 -5.68 -6.90 -6.43
CA GLU A 126 -5.71 -7.34 -5.03
C GLU A 126 -4.33 -7.81 -4.57
N HIS A 127 -3.83 -7.22 -3.48
CA HIS A 127 -2.54 -7.54 -2.85
C HIS A 127 -2.61 -7.25 -1.35
N SER A 128 -1.61 -7.70 -0.59
CA SER A 128 -1.27 -7.13 0.72
C SER A 128 0.07 -6.40 0.63
N ASP A 129 0.19 -5.32 1.38
CA ASP A 129 1.46 -4.61 1.52
C ASP A 129 2.46 -5.51 2.26
N LYS A 130 3.75 -5.39 1.93
CA LYS A 130 4.80 -6.21 2.54
C LYS A 130 5.31 -5.55 3.80
N THR A 131 5.29 -6.30 4.90
CA THR A 131 5.52 -5.72 6.23
C THR A 131 6.96 -5.86 6.73
N ILE A 132 7.87 -6.44 5.94
CA ILE A 132 9.29 -6.56 6.33
C ILE A 132 9.90 -5.22 6.74
N ASP A 133 9.59 -4.14 6.01
CA ASP A 133 10.14 -2.80 6.25
C ASP A 133 9.19 -1.87 7.02
N VAL A 134 7.92 -2.25 7.20
CA VAL A 134 6.93 -1.45 7.92
C VAL A 134 7.09 -1.66 9.42
N VAL A 135 7.27 -0.58 10.17
CA VAL A 135 7.46 -0.66 11.63
C VAL A 135 6.26 -1.38 12.26
N ARG A 136 6.56 -2.44 13.03
CA ARG A 136 5.52 -3.23 13.69
C ARG A 136 4.68 -2.36 14.63
N GLY A 137 3.36 -2.55 14.59
CA GLY A 137 2.41 -1.76 15.37
C GLY A 137 2.05 -0.39 14.77
N SER A 138 2.64 0.01 13.63
CA SER A 138 2.21 1.20 12.90
C SER A 138 1.07 0.91 11.91
N ASN A 139 0.47 1.96 11.35
CA ASN A 139 -0.57 1.82 10.32
C ASN A 139 -0.05 2.06 8.89
N ILE A 140 -0.79 1.52 7.92
CA ILE A 140 -0.64 1.84 6.49
C ILE A 140 -1.82 2.73 6.10
N VAL A 141 -1.55 3.91 5.56
CA VAL A 141 -2.59 4.94 5.39
C VAL A 141 -2.72 5.37 3.95
N ASN A 142 -3.95 5.38 3.43
CA ASN A 142 -4.25 5.85 2.09
C ASN A 142 -5.06 7.16 2.12
N VAL A 143 -4.42 8.28 1.79
CA VAL A 143 -5.11 9.55 1.54
C VAL A 143 -5.55 9.61 0.07
N SER A 144 -6.79 10.01 -0.19
CA SER A 144 -7.40 10.06 -1.52
C SER A 144 -7.80 11.49 -1.89
N LEU A 145 -7.29 11.97 -3.02
CA LEU A 145 -7.64 13.28 -3.60
C LEU A 145 -8.08 13.09 -5.05
N GLY A 146 -9.04 13.90 -5.52
CA GLY A 146 -9.63 13.73 -6.84
C GLY A 146 -10.87 12.82 -6.81
N ALA A 147 -11.13 12.17 -7.94
CA ALA A 147 -12.28 11.31 -8.15
C ALA A 147 -12.39 10.19 -7.12
N GLN A 148 -13.61 9.97 -6.64
CA GLN A 148 -13.95 8.85 -5.78
C GLN A 148 -13.66 7.53 -6.49
N ARG A 149 -12.97 6.62 -5.78
CA ARG A 149 -12.80 5.22 -6.18
C ARG A 149 -13.10 4.31 -5.00
N SER A 150 -13.45 3.06 -5.27
CA SER A 150 -13.74 2.10 -4.20
C SER A 150 -12.55 1.18 -3.95
N MET A 151 -12.06 1.19 -2.71
CA MET A 151 -11.16 0.16 -2.20
C MET A 151 -11.95 -1.11 -1.94
N THR A 152 -11.52 -2.21 -2.54
CA THR A 152 -12.07 -3.53 -2.27
C THR A 152 -11.16 -4.25 -1.28
N LEU A 153 -11.69 -4.65 -0.13
CA LEU A 153 -11.03 -5.61 0.75
C LEU A 153 -11.61 -7.00 0.51
N ARG A 154 -10.75 -8.02 0.47
CA ARG A 154 -11.16 -9.42 0.35
C ARG A 154 -10.30 -10.31 1.24
N THR A 155 -10.91 -11.05 2.17
CA THR A 155 -10.22 -12.02 3.04
C THR A 155 -9.31 -12.95 2.25
N LYS A 156 -8.11 -13.29 2.73
CA LYS A 156 -7.19 -14.21 2.03
C LYS A 156 -7.80 -15.63 1.95
N ARG A 157 -7.28 -16.44 1.02
CA ARG A 157 -7.61 -17.87 0.95
C ARG A 157 -6.51 -18.61 1.68
N ASP A 158 -6.73 -18.89 2.96
CA ASP A 158 -5.79 -19.75 3.68
C ASP A 158 -5.71 -21.09 2.94
N ARG A 159 -4.50 -21.56 2.68
CA ARG A 159 -4.29 -22.89 2.12
C ARG A 159 -4.82 -23.86 3.17
N GLN A 160 -6.01 -24.43 2.96
CA GLN A 160 -6.42 -25.56 3.78
C GLN A 160 -5.35 -26.64 3.65
N PRO A 161 -4.82 -27.19 4.75
CA PRO A 161 -3.96 -28.36 4.65
C PRO A 161 -4.74 -29.43 3.89
N GLN A 162 -4.12 -30.04 2.88
CA GLN A 162 -4.71 -31.05 1.99
C GLN A 162 -5.54 -32.08 2.77
N GLN A 163 -6.82 -31.82 2.97
CA GLN A 163 -7.82 -32.81 3.30
C GLN A 163 -8.58 -33.06 2.01
N GLN A 164 -8.18 -34.17 1.40
CA GLN A 164 -8.95 -35.06 0.52
C GLN A 164 -10.00 -34.41 -0.38
N GLU A 165 -9.74 -34.56 -1.67
CA GLU A 165 -10.70 -34.70 -2.77
C GLU A 165 -12.16 -34.95 -2.35
N SER A 166 -12.90 -33.88 -2.06
CA SER A 166 -14.36 -33.83 -2.23
C SER A 166 -14.84 -32.39 -2.07
N ASN A 167 -14.68 -31.59 -3.13
CA ASN A 167 -15.56 -30.49 -3.58
C ASN A 167 -14.73 -29.45 -4.35
N PRO A 168 -14.85 -29.35 -5.68
CA PRO A 168 -14.20 -28.29 -6.47
C PRO A 168 -14.70 -26.88 -6.13
N ASP A 169 -15.78 -26.78 -5.34
CA ASP A 169 -16.53 -25.55 -5.06
C ASP A 169 -16.75 -25.31 -3.54
N GLY A 170 -15.99 -26.02 -2.68
CA GLY A 170 -16.24 -26.12 -1.23
C GLY A 170 -15.53 -25.09 -0.33
N SER A 171 -14.75 -24.14 -0.88
CA SER A 171 -14.16 -23.09 -0.04
C SER A 171 -15.27 -22.14 0.44
N ALA A 172 -15.34 -21.85 1.75
CA ALA A 172 -16.25 -20.84 2.27
C ALA A 172 -16.15 -19.54 1.45
N PRO A 173 -17.27 -18.88 1.13
CA PRO A 173 -17.25 -17.66 0.32
C PRO A 173 -16.40 -16.60 1.04
N ARG A 174 -15.42 -16.05 0.31
CA ARG A 174 -14.55 -14.98 0.82
C ARG A 174 -15.41 -13.77 1.15
N GLU A 175 -15.23 -13.21 2.35
CA GLU A 175 -15.82 -11.92 2.69
C GLU A 175 -15.21 -10.81 1.81
N ILE A 176 -16.07 -9.94 1.27
CA ILE A 176 -15.70 -8.81 0.43
C ILE A 176 -16.35 -7.54 0.97
N GLN A 177 -15.52 -6.53 1.24
CA GLN A 177 -15.95 -5.19 1.63
C GLN A 177 -15.56 -4.19 0.53
N ARG A 178 -16.41 -3.20 0.29
CA ARG A 178 -16.17 -2.09 -0.64
C ARG A 178 -16.26 -0.79 0.10
N ILE A 179 -15.16 -0.03 0.13
CA ILE A 179 -15.06 1.22 0.87
C ILE A 179 -14.90 2.35 -0.16
N PRO A 180 -15.91 3.22 -0.34
CA PRO A 180 -15.75 4.41 -1.16
C PRO A 180 -14.72 5.35 -0.55
N LEU A 181 -13.77 5.81 -1.36
CA LEU A 181 -12.73 6.75 -0.98
C LEU A 181 -12.93 8.05 -1.79
N PRO A 182 -13.79 8.98 -1.31
CA PRO A 182 -14.00 10.26 -1.97
C PRO A 182 -12.78 11.18 -1.82
N HIS A 183 -12.84 12.32 -2.51
CA HIS A 183 -11.89 13.41 -2.30
C HIS A 183 -11.79 13.76 -0.80
N ASN A 184 -10.55 14.00 -0.35
CA ASN A 184 -10.22 14.37 1.02
C ASN A 184 -10.57 13.30 2.08
N SER A 185 -10.57 12.03 1.68
CA SER A 185 -10.71 10.90 2.62
C SER A 185 -9.37 10.25 2.93
N MET A 186 -9.28 9.65 4.11
CA MET A 186 -8.13 8.90 4.57
C MET A 186 -8.58 7.54 5.11
N PHE A 187 -8.16 6.47 4.45
CA PHE A 187 -8.36 5.11 4.93
C PHE A 187 -7.14 4.66 5.73
N VAL A 188 -7.34 4.40 7.02
CA VAL A 188 -6.31 3.89 7.93
C VAL A 188 -6.46 2.38 7.99
N MET A 189 -5.45 1.66 7.50
CA MET A 189 -5.39 0.21 7.53
C MET A 189 -4.47 -0.24 8.67
N GLY A 190 -5.00 -1.04 9.58
CA GLY A 190 -4.18 -1.73 10.57
C GLY A 190 -3.50 -2.97 10.00
N LEU A 191 -2.42 -3.40 10.66
CA LEU A 191 -1.60 -4.52 10.18
C LEU A 191 -2.33 -5.87 10.27
N GLU A 192 -3.32 -6.02 11.17
CA GLU A 192 -4.13 -7.24 11.23
C GLU A 192 -5.04 -7.34 10.00
N THR A 193 -5.61 -6.20 9.56
CA THR A 193 -6.31 -6.16 8.26
C THR A 193 -5.38 -6.50 7.11
N ASN A 194 -4.19 -5.91 7.01
CA ASN A 194 -3.23 -6.23 5.95
C ASN A 194 -2.77 -7.71 5.97
N ALA A 195 -2.68 -8.31 7.16
CA ALA A 195 -2.34 -9.72 7.34
C ALA A 195 -3.47 -10.66 6.88
N LYS A 196 -4.74 -10.32 7.11
CA LYS A 196 -5.88 -11.22 6.84
C LYS A 196 -6.61 -10.94 5.53
N TRP A 197 -6.42 -9.76 4.94
CA TRP A 197 -7.16 -9.28 3.78
C TRP A 197 -6.20 -8.90 2.64
N LEU A 198 -6.72 -8.98 1.42
CA LEU A 198 -6.16 -8.33 0.25
C LEU A 198 -6.93 -7.05 -0.02
N HIS A 199 -6.26 -6.02 -0.53
CA HIS A 199 -6.85 -4.77 -0.97
C HIS A 199 -6.52 -4.45 -2.43
N GLY A 200 -7.43 -3.74 -3.10
CA GLY A 200 -7.21 -3.27 -4.46
C GLY A 200 -8.17 -2.16 -4.87
N ILE A 201 -7.81 -1.44 -5.94
CA ILE A 201 -8.68 -0.47 -6.60
C ILE A 201 -8.96 -1.02 -7.99
N ASN A 202 -10.18 -1.51 -8.21
CA ASN A 202 -10.57 -2.14 -9.46
C ASN A 202 -10.81 -1.10 -10.58
N HIS A 203 -10.66 -1.55 -11.83
CA HIS A 203 -11.08 -0.76 -12.99
C HIS A 203 -12.58 -0.45 -12.92
N ASP A 204 -12.94 0.72 -13.43
CA ASP A 204 -14.32 1.15 -13.61
C ASP A 204 -14.48 1.78 -15.00
N ASN A 205 -14.85 0.92 -15.94
CA ASN A 205 -14.99 1.24 -17.36
C ASN A 205 -16.33 1.90 -17.71
N ARG A 206 -17.18 2.22 -16.73
CA ARG A 206 -18.39 3.01 -16.98
C ARG A 206 -18.00 4.34 -17.64
N PRO A 207 -18.76 4.83 -18.65
CA PRO A 207 -18.55 6.17 -19.19
C PRO A 207 -18.58 7.25 -18.10
N LEU A 208 -17.69 8.25 -18.17
CA LEU A 208 -17.58 9.29 -17.13
C LEU A 208 -18.91 9.98 -16.85
N LYS A 209 -19.67 10.29 -17.91
CA LYS A 209 -20.98 10.97 -17.85
C LYS A 209 -22.09 10.25 -17.05
N ILE A 210 -21.92 8.96 -16.75
CA ILE A 210 -22.88 8.17 -15.96
C ILE A 210 -22.39 7.87 -14.54
N LYS A 211 -21.21 8.40 -14.17
CA LYS A 211 -20.66 8.27 -12.82
C LYS A 211 -21.23 9.36 -11.91
N SER A 212 -21.19 9.16 -10.60
CA SER A 212 -21.61 10.18 -9.62
C SER A 212 -20.69 11.41 -9.66
N ASP A 213 -21.13 12.52 -9.08
CA ASP A 213 -20.35 13.77 -9.05
C ASP A 213 -18.99 13.58 -8.38
N GLY A 214 -18.94 12.84 -7.26
CA GLY A 214 -17.68 12.50 -6.60
C GLY A 214 -16.73 11.67 -7.47
N GLU A 215 -17.26 10.78 -8.32
CA GLU A 215 -16.47 9.98 -9.26
C GLU A 215 -16.08 10.77 -10.54
N GLN A 216 -16.75 11.88 -10.83
CA GLN A 216 -16.42 12.80 -11.93
C GLN A 216 -15.46 13.91 -11.52
N TYR A 217 -15.26 14.13 -10.21
CA TYR A 217 -14.40 15.18 -9.67
C TYR A 217 -12.98 15.13 -10.28
N ASN A 218 -12.41 16.30 -10.58
CA ASN A 218 -11.16 16.46 -11.34
C ASN A 218 -11.10 15.61 -12.63
N GLY A 219 -12.20 15.59 -13.38
CA GLY A 219 -12.27 14.87 -14.65
C GLY A 219 -12.20 13.34 -14.54
N GLY A 220 -12.37 12.78 -13.34
CA GLY A 220 -12.24 11.35 -13.08
C GLY A 220 -10.82 10.90 -12.71
N GLU A 221 -9.88 11.83 -12.54
CA GLU A 221 -8.52 11.57 -12.08
C GLU A 221 -8.45 11.47 -10.55
N ARG A 222 -7.60 10.58 -10.03
CA ARG A 222 -7.40 10.39 -8.58
C ARG A 222 -5.92 10.28 -8.24
N ILE A 223 -5.47 11.01 -7.23
CA ILE A 223 -4.16 10.85 -6.61
C ILE A 223 -4.33 10.17 -5.26
N SER A 224 -3.50 9.16 -5.02
CA SER A 224 -3.51 8.34 -3.82
C SER A 224 -2.15 8.38 -3.15
N LEU A 225 -2.10 8.78 -1.89
CA LEU A 225 -0.88 8.83 -1.10
C LEU A 225 -0.92 7.72 -0.06
N THR A 226 -0.03 6.74 -0.18
CA THR A 226 0.06 5.62 0.75
C THR A 226 1.24 5.81 1.71
N PHE A 227 0.96 6.38 2.88
CA PHE A 227 1.95 6.64 3.92
C PHE A 227 2.24 5.40 4.76
N ARG A 228 3.49 5.25 5.15
CA ARG A 228 3.99 4.18 6.03
C ARG A 228 5.04 4.76 6.97
N LEU A 229 5.18 4.12 8.14
CA LEU A 229 6.37 4.25 8.95
C LEU A 229 7.31 3.11 8.61
N ILE A 230 8.45 3.44 8.00
CA ILE A 230 9.44 2.48 7.53
C ILE A 230 10.61 2.43 8.51
N GLY A 231 10.98 1.20 8.90
CA GLY A 231 12.06 0.90 9.84
C GLY A 231 13.34 0.39 9.20
N THR A 232 13.41 0.34 7.87
CA THR A 232 14.57 -0.10 7.09
C THR A 232 15.11 1.07 6.27
N PHE A 233 16.43 1.22 6.20
CA PHE A 233 17.08 2.40 5.65
C PHE A 233 18.26 2.02 4.75
N LEU A 234 18.50 2.87 3.75
CA LEU A 234 19.69 2.84 2.91
C LEU A 234 20.62 4.01 3.27
N THR A 235 21.92 3.81 3.14
CA THR A 235 22.89 4.92 3.17
C THR A 235 22.73 5.83 1.96
N ALA A 236 23.28 7.06 2.05
CA ALA A 236 23.18 8.06 0.99
C ALA A 236 23.70 7.60 -0.38
N ASP A 237 24.68 6.70 -0.39
CA ASP A 237 25.24 6.10 -1.61
C ASP A 237 24.54 4.80 -2.04
N GLU A 238 23.47 4.43 -1.34
CA GLU A 238 22.63 3.24 -1.56
C GLU A 238 23.39 1.90 -1.41
N LYS A 239 24.62 1.92 -0.87
CA LYS A 239 25.46 0.71 -0.79
C LYS A 239 25.22 -0.13 0.43
N LEU A 240 24.76 0.46 1.53
CA LEU A 240 24.50 -0.25 2.77
C LEU A 240 23.02 -0.16 3.15
N ILE A 241 22.50 -1.24 3.71
CA ILE A 241 21.15 -1.36 4.24
C ILE A 241 21.20 -1.73 5.73
N TYR A 242 20.27 -1.18 6.49
CA TYR A 242 20.11 -1.46 7.92
C TYR A 242 18.68 -1.24 8.40
N GLY A 243 18.39 -1.64 9.64
CA GLY A 243 17.09 -1.46 10.28
C GLY A 243 16.26 -2.74 10.37
N GLN A 244 14.97 -2.62 10.63
CA GLN A 244 14.06 -3.73 10.96
C GLN A 244 14.15 -4.87 9.94
N GLY A 245 13.99 -4.55 8.66
CA GLY A 245 13.93 -5.51 7.58
C GLY A 245 15.31 -5.96 7.06
N ALA A 246 16.39 -5.32 7.50
CA ALA A 246 17.76 -5.71 7.13
C ALA A 246 18.33 -6.74 8.12
N LYS A 247 19.42 -7.43 7.76
CA LYS A 247 20.12 -8.29 8.73
C LYS A 247 20.84 -7.45 9.79
N GLY A 248 21.43 -6.33 9.39
CA GLY A 248 21.98 -5.32 10.29
C GLY A 248 20.88 -4.45 10.88
N LYS A 249 20.60 -4.54 12.18
CA LYS A 249 19.44 -3.85 12.79
C LYS A 249 19.71 -2.38 13.12
N THR A 250 20.97 -1.97 13.19
CA THR A 250 21.38 -0.59 13.45
C THR A 250 22.31 -0.10 12.35
N ARG A 251 22.50 1.22 12.28
CA ARG A 251 23.44 1.81 11.32
C ARG A 251 24.89 1.36 11.53
N ALA A 252 25.31 1.12 12.78
CA ALA A 252 26.64 0.61 13.08
C ALA A 252 26.85 -0.80 12.51
N ASP A 253 25.76 -1.55 12.37
CA ASP A 253 25.75 -2.92 11.84
C ASP A 253 25.32 -2.95 10.35
N ALA A 254 25.31 -1.82 9.66
CA ALA A 254 24.84 -1.74 8.27
C ALA A 254 25.65 -2.65 7.34
N ARG A 255 24.95 -3.29 6.41
CA ARG A 255 25.52 -4.35 5.56
C ARG A 255 25.41 -4.00 4.09
N PRO A 256 26.31 -4.49 3.22
CA PRO A 256 26.20 -4.29 1.79
C PRO A 256 24.84 -4.76 1.24
N VAL A 257 24.24 -3.96 0.37
CA VAL A 257 23.04 -4.36 -0.38
C VAL A 257 23.35 -5.52 -1.33
N ILE A 258 22.36 -6.39 -1.54
CA ILE A 258 22.47 -7.58 -2.39
C ILE A 258 21.46 -7.50 -3.53
N SER A 259 21.84 -8.03 -4.70
CA SER A 259 21.01 -8.07 -5.92
C SER A 259 21.06 -9.45 -6.57
N GLY A 260 19.89 -10.00 -6.96
CA GLY A 260 19.81 -11.16 -7.87
C GLY A 260 20.45 -12.47 -7.38
N THR A 261 20.18 -12.88 -6.13
CA THR A 261 20.75 -14.09 -5.50
C THR A 261 19.66 -15.06 -5.00
N ASP A 262 20.05 -16.24 -4.48
CA ASP A 262 19.15 -17.16 -3.77
C ASP A 262 18.39 -16.49 -2.60
N GLU A 263 18.99 -15.46 -1.98
CA GLU A 263 18.32 -14.70 -0.92
C GLU A 263 17.16 -13.86 -1.47
N ALA A 264 17.27 -13.39 -2.72
CA ALA A 264 16.17 -12.70 -3.40
C ALA A 264 15.01 -13.66 -3.69
N VAL A 265 15.30 -14.91 -4.09
CA VAL A 265 14.29 -15.96 -4.26
C VAL A 265 13.57 -16.24 -2.94
N LYS A 266 14.30 -16.39 -1.83
CA LYS A 266 13.71 -16.59 -0.50
C LYS A 266 12.81 -15.43 -0.09
N LEU A 267 13.26 -14.19 -0.30
CA LEU A 267 12.47 -13.01 0.03
C LEU A 267 11.20 -12.89 -0.85
N ILE A 268 11.30 -13.21 -2.15
CA ILE A 268 10.13 -13.28 -3.05
C ILE A 268 9.15 -14.36 -2.59
N HIS A 269 9.64 -15.52 -2.14
CA HIS A 269 8.79 -16.57 -1.60
C HIS A 269 8.04 -16.09 -0.35
N ALA A 270 8.75 -15.48 0.60
CA ALA A 270 8.15 -14.92 1.82
C ALA A 270 7.12 -13.83 1.49
N PHE A 271 7.38 -12.95 0.51
CA PHE A 271 6.38 -11.99 0.02
C PHE A 271 5.14 -12.67 -0.55
N GLY A 272 5.32 -13.80 -1.24
CA GLY A 272 4.24 -14.62 -1.77
C GLY A 272 3.40 -15.26 -0.67
N GLU A 273 4.05 -15.83 0.35
CA GLU A 273 3.40 -16.42 1.52
C GLU A 273 2.61 -15.38 2.31
N GLU A 274 3.20 -14.21 2.59
CA GLU A 274 2.49 -13.10 3.24
C GLU A 274 1.26 -12.68 2.45
N ASN A 275 1.25 -12.82 1.12
CA ASN A 275 0.07 -12.50 0.31
C ASN A 275 -1.02 -13.56 0.36
N GLN A 276 -0.69 -14.81 0.71
CA GLN A 276 -1.58 -15.95 0.59
C GLN A 276 -2.12 -16.45 1.93
N CYS A 277 -1.34 -16.33 3.01
CA CYS A 277 -1.67 -16.88 4.32
C CYS A 277 -2.11 -15.76 5.28
N SER A 278 -3.25 -15.95 5.96
CA SER A 278 -3.74 -15.01 6.97
C SER A 278 -3.05 -15.15 8.33
N ASP A 279 -2.37 -16.27 8.55
CA ASP A 279 -1.60 -16.67 9.74
C ASP A 279 -0.07 -16.60 9.49
N PHE A 280 0.37 -15.75 8.55
CA PHE A 280 1.77 -15.56 8.21
C PHE A 280 2.64 -15.26 9.44
N ASP A 281 3.61 -16.13 9.72
CA ASP A 281 4.59 -15.95 10.79
C ASP A 281 5.70 -14.98 10.35
N TRP A 282 5.52 -13.71 10.74
CA TRP A 282 6.45 -12.64 10.42
C TRP A 282 7.86 -12.89 11.00
N ASP A 283 7.95 -13.38 12.23
CA ASP A 283 9.25 -13.57 12.90
C ASP A 283 10.04 -14.70 12.24
N ALA A 284 9.37 -15.79 11.86
CA ALA A 284 10.00 -16.87 11.11
C ALA A 284 10.42 -16.46 9.68
N ALA A 285 9.59 -15.68 8.98
CA ALA A 285 9.83 -15.33 7.58
C ALA A 285 10.75 -14.11 7.38
N TYR A 286 10.66 -13.10 8.25
CA TYR A 286 11.35 -11.82 8.13
C TYR A 286 12.24 -11.46 9.32
N GLY A 287 12.16 -12.16 10.46
CA GLY A 287 12.87 -11.78 11.69
C GLY A 287 14.38 -11.67 11.53
N GLU A 288 14.99 -12.61 10.80
CA GLU A 288 16.43 -12.56 10.46
C GLU A 288 16.80 -11.35 9.61
N GLY A 289 15.84 -10.81 8.85
CA GLY A 289 16.03 -9.74 7.88
C GLY A 289 16.66 -10.21 6.57
N SER A 290 16.71 -9.30 5.60
CA SER A 290 17.32 -9.52 4.30
C SER A 290 18.04 -8.27 3.83
N ASP A 291 19.22 -8.42 3.25
CA ASP A 291 19.97 -7.29 2.69
C ASP A 291 19.69 -7.12 1.18
N VAL A 292 18.74 -7.89 0.63
CA VAL A 292 18.31 -7.80 -0.77
C VAL A 292 17.56 -6.50 -1.01
N LEU A 293 18.00 -5.77 -2.04
CA LEU A 293 17.35 -4.54 -2.50
C LEU A 293 16.72 -4.70 -3.88
N HIS A 294 17.43 -5.36 -4.81
CA HIS A 294 16.99 -5.53 -6.19
C HIS A 294 16.69 -6.99 -6.54
N PHE A 295 15.61 -7.20 -7.29
CA PHE A 295 15.11 -8.52 -7.67
C PHE A 295 15.38 -8.86 -9.15
N LEU A 296 16.18 -8.04 -9.85
CA LEU A 296 16.56 -8.28 -11.24
C LEU A 296 17.26 -9.62 -11.40
N GLY A 297 16.84 -10.41 -12.39
CA GLY A 297 17.45 -11.69 -12.74
C GLY A 297 16.92 -12.91 -11.96
N VAL A 298 15.82 -12.75 -11.21
CA VAL A 298 15.09 -13.84 -10.53
C VAL A 298 13.79 -14.17 -11.25
#